data_AF-A0A920I9P8-F1
#
_entry.id   AF-A0A920I9P8-F1
#
_cell.length_a   1.000
_cell.length_b   1.000
_cell.length_c   1.000
_cell.angle_alpha   90.00
_cell.angle_beta   90.00
_cell.angle_gamma   90.00
#
_symmetry.space_group_name_H-M   'P 1'
#
loop_
_entity.id
_entity.type
_entity.pdbx_description
1 polymer ?
#
loop_
_entity_poly.entity_id
_entity_poly.type
_entity_poly.pdbx_seq_one_letter_code
_entity_poly.pdbx_strand_id
1 'polypeptide(L)' 'MIMCPCVDGLSHNEAEEISKEWATAGADVLFHAVVETAGVLMNKK' A
#
# COMPACT_ATOMS: atom_id res chain seq x y z
N MET A 1 -0.41 -7.21 6.72
CA MET A 1 0.01 -7.07 5.30
C MET A 1 -1.01 -6.22 4.59
N ILE A 2 -0.59 -5.46 3.60
CA ILE A 2 -1.47 -4.56 2.82
C ILE A 2 -1.42 -5.06 1.38
N MET A 3 -2.58 -5.37 0.81
CA MET A 3 -2.72 -5.80 -0.57
C MET A 3 -3.23 -4.64 -1.42
N CYS A 4 -2.74 -4.53 -2.65
CA CYS A 4 -3.33 -3.69 -3.69
C CYS A 4 -3.82 -4.57 -4.85
N PRO A 5 -4.90 -4.20 -5.53
CA PRO A 5 -5.42 -5.00 -6.64
C PRO A 5 -4.49 -4.98 -7.86
N CYS A 6 -4.57 -6.03 -8.67
CA CYS A 6 -3.93 -6.15 -9.98
C CYS A 6 -4.97 -6.40 -11.07
N VAL A 7 -4.64 -6.03 -12.31
CA VAL A 7 -5.52 -6.22 -13.47
C VAL A 7 -5.78 -7.72 -13.65
N ASP A 8 -7.06 -8.08 -13.78
CA ASP A 8 -7.54 -9.47 -13.94
C ASP A 8 -7.12 -10.45 -12.83
N GLY A 9 -6.57 -9.98 -11.72
CA GLY A 9 -5.99 -10.85 -10.70
C GLY A 9 -4.76 -11.62 -11.20
N LEU A 10 -4.14 -11.20 -12.31
CA LEU A 10 -3.02 -11.90 -12.93
C LEU A 10 -1.76 -11.69 -12.08
N SER A 11 -0.97 -12.75 -11.93
CA SER A 11 0.36 -12.69 -11.33
C SER A 11 1.26 -13.81 -11.86
N HIS A 12 2.55 -13.79 -11.52
CA HIS A 12 3.57 -14.73 -12.02
C HIS A 12 3.58 -14.76 -13.57
N ASN A 13 3.34 -13.61 -14.18
CA ASN A 13 3.23 -13.43 -15.61
C ASN A 13 3.81 -12.06 -16.00
N GLU A 14 4.44 -11.97 -17.17
CA GLU A 14 5.06 -10.74 -17.67
C GLU A 14 4.04 -9.62 -17.96
N ALA A 15 2.76 -9.97 -18.13
CA ALA A 15 1.65 -9.03 -18.27
C ALA A 15 1.00 -8.60 -16.94
N GLU A 16 1.56 -8.99 -15.78
CA GLU A 16 1.08 -8.51 -14.47
C GLU A 16 1.21 -6.98 -14.38
N GLU A 17 0.11 -6.31 -14.03
CA GLU A 17 0.05 -4.85 -13.95
C GLU A 17 -0.86 -4.36 -12.81
N ILE A 18 -0.50 -3.23 -12.22
CA ILE A 18 -1.31 -2.45 -11.29
C ILE A 18 -1.44 -1.01 -11.80
N SER A 19 -2.58 -0.35 -11.54
CA SER A 19 -2.75 1.07 -11.86
C SER A 19 -1.93 1.96 -10.91
N LYS A 20 -1.62 3.19 -11.35
CA LYS A 20 -0.91 4.18 -10.51
C LYS A 20 -1.73 4.56 -9.28
N GLU A 21 -3.05 4.61 -9.43
CA GLU A 21 -3.98 4.94 -8.37
C GLU A 21 -3.98 3.86 -7.28
N TRP A 22 -3.98 2.57 -7.66
CA TRP A 22 -3.90 1.46 -6.71
C TRP A 22 -2.56 1.39 -5.99
N ALA A 23 -1.47 1.61 -6.73
CA ALA A 23 -0.13 1.66 -6.16
C ALA A 23 -0.01 2.77 -5.10
N THR A 24 -0.53 3.97 -5.41
CA THR A 24 -0.52 5.12 -4.50
C THR A 24 -1.37 4.83 -3.26
N ALA A 25 -2.60 4.32 -3.43
CA ALA A 25 -3.46 3.98 -2.30
C ALA A 25 -2.84 2.94 -1.37
N GLY A 26 -2.21 1.89 -1.92
CA GLY A 26 -1.51 0.87 -1.12
C GLY A 26 -0.32 1.45 -0.34
N ALA A 27 0.45 2.34 -0.97
CA ALA A 27 1.58 3.01 -0.34
C ALA A 27 1.14 3.99 0.76
N ASP A 28 0.03 4.71 0.58
CA ASP A 28 -0.52 5.63 1.60
C ASP A 28 -0.99 4.86 2.84
N VAL A 29 -1.70 3.74 2.66
CA VAL A 29 -2.09 2.87 3.78
C VAL A 29 -0.85 2.36 4.51
N LEU A 30 0.21 1.96 3.79
CA LEU A 30 1.46 1.51 4.39
C LEU A 30 2.14 2.63 5.17
N PHE A 31 2.24 3.81 4.57
CA PHE A 31 2.85 4.98 5.20
C PHE A 31 2.15 5.29 6.52
N HIS A 32 0.82 5.45 6.50
CA HIS A 32 0.04 5.75 7.70
C HIS A 32 0.18 4.67 8.78
N ALA A 33 0.06 3.39 8.40
CA ALA A 33 0.22 2.28 9.35
C ALA A 33 1.61 2.27 9.99
N VAL A 34 2.67 2.54 9.22
CA VAL A 34 4.04 2.58 9.72
C VAL A 34 4.26 3.76 10.65
N VAL A 35 3.86 4.98 10.28
CA VAL A 35 4.10 6.17 11.12
C VAL A 35 3.27 6.16 12.40
N GLU A 36 2.09 5.55 12.38
CA GLU A 36 1.29 5.30 13.58
C GLU A 36 1.98 4.26 14.48
N THR A 37 2.36 3.11 13.92
CA THR A 37 3.02 2.02 14.67
C THR A 37 4.36 2.46 15.25
N ALA A 38 5.14 3.25 14.51
CA ALA A 38 6.42 3.78 14.96
C ALA A 38 6.27 4.90 16.02
N GLY A 39 5.04 5.33 16.32
CA GLY A 39 4.78 6.41 17.27
C GLY A 39 5.17 7.80 16.77
N VAL A 40 5.46 7.97 15.48
CA VAL A 40 5.89 9.25 14.89
C VAL A 40 4.76 10.27 14.88
N LEU A 41 3.52 9.83 14.67
CA LEU A 41 2.33 10.69 14.75
C LEU A 41 1.86 10.93 16.20
N MET A 42 2.49 10.29 17.19
CA MET A 42 2.15 10.48 18.59
C MET A 42 2.98 11.62 19.20
N ASN A 43 2.57 12.85 18.92
CA ASN A 43 2.71 13.92 19.94
C ASN A 43 1.68 13.66 21.03
N LYS A 44 1.86 12.57 21.80
CA LYS A 44 1.13 12.36 23.04
C LYS A 44 1.74 13.28 24.10
N LYS A 45 1.05 14.38 24.38
CA LYS A 45 0.99 14.87 25.77
C LYS A 45 0.43 13.78 26.67
#